data_AF-A0A2D6VZC1-F1
#
_entry.id   AF-A0A2D6VZC1-F1
#
_cell.length_a   1.000
_cell.length_b   1.000
_cell.length_c   1.000
_cell.angle_alpha   90.00
_cell.angle_beta   90.00
_cell.angle_gamma   90.00
#
_symmetry.space_group_name_H-M   'P 1'
#
loop_
_entity.id
_entity.type
_entity.pdbx_description
1 polymer ?
#
loop_
_entity_poly.entity_id
_entity_poly.type
_entity_poly.pdbx_seq_one_letter_code
_entity_poly.pdbx_strand_id
1 'polypeptide(L)'
;MNLTELKQKSVPELLDIAQEMGLDNLARSRKQDVIFTILKKHAKSGEDIYGDGVLEILQDGFGFLRSADASYLAGPDDIYVSPSQIRRFNLRTGDTISGKIRPPKDGERYFALLKVNEINFDKPDNARNKILFENLTPLFPDERLTLEAGNGSTEDLSSRVLDLVAPIGKGQRGLIVSPPKAGKTLLMQSIAQSITRNNPECHVMVLLIDERPEEVTEMQRTVRGEVIASTFDEPPARHVQVAEMVIEKA
;
A
#
# COMPACT_ATOMS: atom_id res chain seq x y z
N MET A 1 1.88 12.76 -16.00
CA MET A 1 2.51 12.83 -14.65
C MET A 1 1.73 11.98 -13.65
N ASN A 2 2.37 11.23 -12.73
CA ASN A 2 1.70 10.37 -11.74
C ASN A 2 1.75 10.99 -10.32
N LEU A 3 0.61 10.94 -9.60
CA LEU A 3 0.47 11.45 -8.23
C LEU A 3 1.38 10.73 -7.22
N THR A 4 1.41 9.40 -7.23
CA THR A 4 2.21 8.56 -6.32
C THR A 4 3.70 8.80 -6.52
N GLU A 5 4.16 8.94 -7.77
CA GLU A 5 5.56 9.29 -8.07
C GLU A 5 5.97 10.64 -7.47
N LEU A 6 5.09 11.65 -7.52
CA LEU A 6 5.34 12.95 -6.89
C LEU A 6 5.37 12.87 -5.37
N LYS A 7 4.57 12.00 -4.75
CA LYS A 7 4.57 11.79 -3.29
C LYS A 7 5.89 11.21 -2.80
N GLN A 8 6.57 10.38 -3.60
CA GLN A 8 7.86 9.79 -3.25
C GLN A 8 9.03 10.77 -3.34
N LYS A 9 8.90 11.85 -4.14
CA LYS A 9 9.92 12.88 -4.25
C LYS A 9 10.07 13.69 -2.96
N SER A 10 11.29 14.15 -2.70
CA SER A 10 11.59 15.05 -1.60
C SER A 10 11.01 16.44 -1.85
N VAL A 11 10.82 17.23 -0.77
CA VAL A 11 10.30 18.60 -0.90
C VAL A 11 11.19 19.49 -1.78
N PRO A 12 12.54 19.45 -1.69
CA PRO A 12 13.40 20.20 -2.60
C PRO A 12 13.17 19.87 -4.08
N GLU A 13 13.14 18.57 -4.43
CA GLU A 13 12.89 18.14 -5.82
C GLU A 13 11.53 18.62 -6.33
N LEU A 14 10.50 18.63 -5.48
CA LEU A 14 9.19 19.14 -5.85
C LEU A 14 9.20 20.66 -6.09
N LEU A 15 9.97 21.41 -5.30
CA LEU A 15 10.13 22.84 -5.49
C LEU A 15 10.89 23.15 -6.79
N ASP A 16 11.91 22.37 -7.12
CA ASP A 16 12.64 22.49 -8.38
C ASP A 16 11.71 22.25 -9.58
N ILE A 17 10.93 21.17 -9.57
CA ILE A 17 9.91 20.89 -10.60
C ILE A 17 8.90 22.05 -10.70
N ALA A 18 8.44 22.57 -9.56
CA ALA A 18 7.49 23.68 -9.56
C ALA A 18 8.10 24.94 -10.17
N GLN A 19 9.36 25.24 -9.86
CA GLN A 19 10.10 26.38 -10.40
C GLN A 19 10.34 26.24 -11.91
N GLU A 20 10.72 25.06 -12.40
CA GLU A 20 10.86 24.77 -13.84
C GLU A 20 9.54 24.99 -14.59
N MET A 21 8.42 24.67 -13.94
CA MET A 21 7.10 24.95 -14.51
C MET A 21 6.76 26.44 -14.44
N GLY A 22 7.49 27.28 -13.71
CA GLY A 22 7.19 28.70 -13.49
C GLY A 22 6.11 28.93 -12.42
N LEU A 23 6.15 28.15 -11.33
CA LEU A 23 5.33 28.33 -10.14
C LEU A 23 6.22 28.90 -9.01
N ASP A 24 6.03 30.17 -8.68
CA ASP A 24 6.81 30.84 -7.63
C ASP A 24 6.11 30.78 -6.26
N ASN A 25 6.87 31.09 -5.20
CA ASN A 25 6.39 31.25 -3.81
C ASN A 25 5.82 30.00 -3.12
N LEU A 26 6.21 28.79 -3.55
CA LEU A 26 5.74 27.54 -2.95
C LEU A 26 6.54 27.05 -1.74
N ALA A 27 7.66 27.70 -1.39
CA ALA A 27 8.58 27.24 -0.35
C ALA A 27 7.96 27.14 1.07
N ARG A 28 6.90 27.91 1.37
CA ARG A 28 6.18 27.85 2.67
C ARG A 28 4.94 26.95 2.64
N SER A 29 4.63 26.34 1.51
CA SER A 29 3.43 25.52 1.34
C SER A 29 3.68 24.11 1.86
N ARG A 30 2.62 23.39 2.25
CA ARG A 30 2.76 21.97 2.62
C ARG A 30 3.10 21.17 1.37
N LYS A 31 3.80 20.04 1.53
CA LYS A 31 4.15 19.13 0.42
C LYS A 31 2.95 18.81 -0.47
N GLN A 32 1.79 18.54 0.15
CA GLN A 32 0.53 18.27 -0.55
C GLN A 32 0.07 19.44 -1.44
N ASP A 33 0.15 20.68 -0.95
CA ASP A 33 -0.24 21.88 -1.70
C ASP A 33 0.69 22.11 -2.90
N VAL A 34 1.99 21.82 -2.74
CA VAL A 34 2.98 21.88 -3.83
C VAL A 34 2.63 20.86 -4.92
N ILE A 35 2.42 19.60 -4.56
CA ILE A 35 2.02 18.52 -5.48
C ILE A 35 0.72 18.90 -6.21
N PHE A 36 -0.27 19.39 -5.46
CA PHE A 36 -1.55 19.81 -6.02
C PHE A 36 -1.38 20.91 -7.07
N THR A 37 -0.53 21.91 -6.79
CA THR A 37 -0.29 23.04 -7.70
C THR A 37 0.44 22.60 -8.97
N ILE A 38 1.45 21.73 -8.85
CA ILE A 38 2.17 21.11 -9.97
C ILE A 38 1.17 20.37 -10.87
N LEU A 39 0.38 19.47 -10.28
CA LEU A 39 -0.61 18.68 -11.01
C LEU A 39 -1.67 19.56 -11.68
N LYS A 40 -2.19 20.57 -10.98
CA LYS A 40 -3.17 21.50 -11.55
C LYS A 40 -2.61 22.25 -12.76
N LYS A 41 -1.34 22.65 -12.73
CA LYS A 41 -0.69 23.32 -13.86
C LYS A 41 -0.46 22.38 -15.03
N HIS A 42 -0.04 21.14 -14.77
CA HIS A 42 0.13 20.10 -15.77
C HIS A 42 -1.20 19.72 -16.45
N ALA A 43 -2.29 19.57 -15.70
CA ALA A 43 -3.62 19.36 -16.32
C ALA A 43 -4.06 20.54 -17.20
N LYS A 44 -3.70 21.78 -16.84
CA LYS A 44 -4.06 22.97 -17.63
C LYS A 44 -3.31 23.06 -18.96
N SER A 45 -2.15 22.41 -19.12
CA SER A 45 -1.48 22.31 -20.43
C SER A 45 -2.15 21.29 -21.35
N GLY A 46 -3.19 20.60 -20.88
CA GLY A 46 -3.91 19.56 -21.64
C GLY A 46 -3.32 18.17 -21.48
N GLU A 47 -2.32 18.00 -20.60
CA GLU A 47 -1.67 16.73 -20.35
C GLU A 47 -2.39 15.88 -19.30
N ASP A 48 -2.21 14.57 -19.44
CA ASP A 48 -2.90 13.59 -18.60
C ASP A 48 -2.17 13.37 -17.27
N ILE A 49 -2.97 13.31 -16.21
CA ILE A 49 -2.49 12.97 -14.87
C ILE A 49 -2.99 11.57 -14.51
N TYR A 50 -2.12 10.82 -13.84
CA TYR A 50 -2.39 9.47 -13.37
C TYR A 50 -2.29 9.40 -11.86
N GLY A 51 -2.97 8.44 -11.27
CA GLY A 51 -2.86 8.11 -9.87
C GLY A 51 -3.32 6.70 -9.60
N ASP A 52 -2.94 6.21 -8.44
CA ASP A 52 -3.22 4.87 -7.97
C ASP A 52 -3.48 4.86 -6.47
N GLY A 53 -4.11 3.79 -6.01
CA GLY A 53 -4.37 3.54 -4.60
C GLY A 53 -5.34 2.39 -4.39
N VAL A 54 -5.57 2.05 -3.13
CA VAL A 54 -6.48 0.97 -2.72
C VAL A 54 -7.84 1.55 -2.43
N LEU A 55 -8.88 1.01 -3.07
CA LEU A 55 -10.24 1.50 -2.93
C LEU A 55 -10.79 1.21 -1.53
N GLU A 56 -11.32 2.24 -0.88
CA GLU A 56 -12.20 2.14 0.29
C GLU A 56 -13.59 2.65 -0.12
N ILE A 57 -14.60 1.78 -0.09
CA ILE A 57 -15.99 2.15 -0.36
C ILE A 57 -16.67 2.55 0.95
N LEU A 58 -17.26 3.74 0.98
CA LEU A 58 -18.00 4.23 2.14
C LEU A 58 -19.48 3.84 2.06
N GLN A 59 -20.20 3.97 3.19
CA GLN A 59 -21.61 3.57 3.32
C GLN A 59 -22.54 4.24 2.29
N ASP A 60 -22.22 5.47 1.88
CA ASP A 60 -22.97 6.23 0.87
C ASP A 60 -22.75 5.72 -0.58
N GLY A 61 -21.89 4.70 -0.76
CA GLY A 61 -21.67 4.00 -2.02
C GLY A 61 -20.67 4.66 -2.97
N PHE A 62 -20.07 5.80 -2.59
CA PHE A 62 -18.87 6.32 -3.23
C PHE A 62 -17.62 5.83 -2.49
N GLY A 63 -16.44 6.00 -3.09
CA GLY A 63 -15.20 5.54 -2.47
C GLY A 63 -14.02 6.48 -2.68
N PHE A 64 -12.93 6.17 -2.01
CA PHE A 64 -11.65 6.86 -2.14
C PHE A 64 -10.52 5.87 -2.40
N LEU A 65 -9.59 6.22 -3.29
CA LEU A 65 -8.33 5.51 -3.39
C LEU A 65 -7.39 6.04 -2.31
N ARG A 66 -7.08 5.17 -1.34
CA ARG A 66 -6.18 5.44 -0.23
C ARG A 66 -4.75 5.08 -0.60
N SER A 67 -3.81 5.87 -0.11
CA SER A 67 -2.38 5.67 -0.37
C SER A 67 -1.73 4.74 0.65
N ALA A 68 -0.90 3.81 0.18
CA ALA A 68 -0.09 2.94 1.04
C ALA A 68 0.93 3.74 1.87
N ASP A 69 1.50 4.82 1.33
CA ASP A 69 2.45 5.70 2.03
C ASP A 69 1.84 6.36 3.28
N ALA A 70 0.52 6.56 3.26
CA ALA A 70 -0.24 7.10 4.38
C ALA A 70 -0.84 5.99 5.27
N SER A 71 -0.42 4.74 5.12
CA SER A 71 -0.99 3.57 5.80
C SER A 71 -2.53 3.51 5.67
N TYR A 72 -3.03 3.79 4.46
CA TYR A 72 -4.46 3.85 4.16
C TYR A 72 -5.25 4.84 5.03
N LEU A 73 -4.61 5.94 5.45
CA LEU A 73 -5.29 7.05 6.12
C LEU A 73 -6.10 7.87 5.12
N ALA A 74 -7.23 8.41 5.59
CA ALA A 74 -7.95 9.42 4.84
C ALA A 74 -7.09 10.69 4.68
N GLY A 75 -6.75 11.00 3.43
CA GLY A 75 -5.93 12.14 3.05
C GLY A 75 -6.70 13.17 2.23
N PRO A 76 -6.28 14.44 2.24
CA PRO A 76 -6.83 15.46 1.35
C PRO A 76 -6.48 15.21 -0.13
N ASP A 77 -5.45 14.41 -0.37
CA ASP A 77 -4.92 14.00 -1.66
C ASP A 77 -5.48 12.65 -2.15
N ASP A 78 -6.53 12.14 -1.49
CA ASP A 78 -7.23 10.93 -1.93
C ASP A 78 -7.99 11.17 -3.24
N ILE A 79 -8.14 10.08 -4.00
CA ILE A 79 -8.81 10.12 -5.29
C ILE A 79 -10.25 9.62 -5.11
N TYR A 80 -11.21 10.51 -5.34
CA TYR A 80 -12.62 10.21 -5.35
C TYR A 80 -12.98 9.25 -6.49
N VAL A 81 -13.75 8.22 -6.15
CA VAL A 81 -14.33 7.23 -7.06
C VAL A 81 -15.85 7.29 -6.95
N SER A 82 -16.50 7.54 -8.09
CA SER A 82 -17.95 7.67 -8.12
C SER A 82 -18.67 6.32 -7.98
N PRO A 83 -19.91 6.29 -7.42
CA PRO A 83 -20.73 5.09 -7.36
C PRO A 83 -20.95 4.44 -8.74
N SER A 84 -21.03 5.26 -9.80
CA SER A 84 -21.18 4.79 -11.18
C SER A 84 -19.96 4.00 -11.67
N GLN A 85 -18.75 4.41 -11.29
CA GLN A 85 -17.52 3.68 -11.61
C GLN A 85 -17.44 2.37 -10.83
N ILE A 86 -17.76 2.41 -9.53
CA ILE A 86 -17.83 1.23 -8.66
C ILE A 86 -18.77 0.18 -9.26
N ARG A 87 -19.99 0.58 -9.62
CA ARG A 87 -20.97 -0.33 -10.24
C ARG A 87 -20.53 -0.83 -11.62
N ARG A 88 -19.96 0.03 -12.47
CA ARG A 88 -19.57 -0.32 -13.85
C ARG A 88 -18.47 -1.40 -13.91
N PHE A 89 -17.54 -1.37 -12.95
CA PHE A 89 -16.43 -2.32 -12.88
C PHE A 89 -16.60 -3.39 -11.79
N ASN A 90 -17.73 -3.36 -11.07
CA ASN A 90 -18.03 -4.25 -9.94
C ASN A 90 -16.92 -4.22 -8.87
N LEU A 91 -16.43 -3.01 -8.56
CA LEU A 91 -15.32 -2.79 -7.64
C LEU A 91 -15.74 -3.06 -6.20
N ARG A 92 -14.78 -3.50 -5.38
CA ARG A 92 -14.95 -3.71 -3.93
C ARG A 92 -13.86 -2.97 -3.16
N THR A 93 -14.10 -2.77 -1.87
CA THR A 93 -13.02 -2.33 -0.95
C THR A 93 -11.86 -3.32 -1.07
N GLY A 94 -10.62 -2.81 -1.06
CA GLY A 94 -9.41 -3.62 -1.26
C GLY A 94 -8.89 -3.65 -2.70
N ASP A 95 -9.72 -3.34 -3.70
CA ASP A 95 -9.26 -3.27 -5.09
C ASP A 95 -8.23 -2.15 -5.28
N THR A 96 -7.02 -2.51 -5.71
CA THR A 96 -5.99 -1.57 -6.14
C THR A 96 -6.33 -1.06 -7.54
N ILE A 97 -6.53 0.24 -7.67
CA ILE A 97 -6.95 0.87 -8.93
C ILE A 97 -5.85 1.82 -9.38
N SER A 98 -5.44 1.69 -10.64
CA SER A 98 -4.58 2.67 -11.31
C SER A 98 -5.32 3.27 -12.50
N GLY A 99 -5.17 4.57 -12.72
CA GLY A 99 -5.93 5.21 -13.77
C GLY A 99 -5.64 6.68 -13.99
N LYS A 100 -6.28 7.23 -15.02
CA LYS A 100 -6.25 8.66 -15.31
C LYS A 100 -7.13 9.38 -14.30
N ILE A 101 -6.57 10.40 -13.66
CA ILE A 101 -7.26 11.25 -12.69
C ILE A 101 -7.36 12.68 -13.22
N ARG A 102 -8.21 13.48 -12.59
CA ARG A 102 -8.30 14.92 -12.83
C ARG A 102 -8.27 15.70 -11.51
N PRO A 103 -7.72 16.92 -11.51
CA PRO A 103 -7.84 17.79 -10.35
C PRO A 103 -9.31 18.15 -10.07
N PRO A 104 -9.65 18.52 -8.82
CA PRO A 104 -10.97 19.01 -8.46
C PRO A 104 -11.34 20.27 -9.27
N LYS A 105 -12.60 20.33 -9.68
CA LYS A 105 -13.24 21.54 -10.24
C LYS A 105 -13.64 22.50 -9.11
N ASP A 106 -14.14 23.68 -9.48
CA ASP A 106 -14.66 24.64 -8.52
C ASP A 106 -15.79 24.01 -7.67
N GLY A 107 -15.60 24.01 -6.34
CA GLY A 107 -16.50 23.36 -5.38
C GLY A 107 -16.16 21.91 -5.03
N GLU A 108 -15.25 21.25 -5.75
CA GLU A 108 -14.74 19.92 -5.40
C GLU A 108 -13.49 20.02 -4.52
N ARG A 109 -13.28 19.05 -3.63
CA ARG A 109 -12.12 19.01 -2.72
C ARG A 109 -11.05 17.99 -3.12
N TYR A 110 -11.44 16.90 -3.76
CA TYR A 110 -10.59 15.73 -4.03
C TYR A 110 -10.27 15.59 -5.52
N PHE A 111 -9.16 14.93 -5.83
CA PHE A 111 -8.94 14.42 -7.18
C PHE A 111 -10.07 13.46 -7.54
N ALA A 112 -10.44 13.39 -8.82
CA ALA A 112 -11.48 12.46 -9.27
C ALA A 112 -10.90 11.50 -10.30
N LEU A 113 -11.24 10.22 -10.17
CA LEU A 113 -10.91 9.22 -11.17
C LEU A 113 -11.69 9.50 -12.47
N LEU A 114 -10.98 9.63 -13.59
CA LEU A 114 -11.60 9.86 -14.90
C LEU A 114 -11.76 8.54 -15.66
N LYS A 115 -10.72 7.71 -15.67
CA LYS A 115 -10.69 6.43 -16.38
C LYS A 115 -9.83 5.43 -15.61
N VAL A 116 -10.38 4.25 -15.37
CA VAL A 116 -9.66 3.09 -14.83
C VAL A 116 -8.79 2.51 -15.94
N ASN A 117 -7.49 2.33 -15.67
CA ASN A 117 -6.55 1.68 -16.58
C ASN A 117 -6.28 0.24 -16.13
N GLU A 118 -6.08 0.00 -14.84
CA GLU A 118 -5.82 -1.33 -14.27
C GLU A 118 -6.58 -1.52 -12.94
N ILE A 119 -6.89 -2.78 -12.63
CA ILE A 119 -7.49 -3.23 -11.37
C ILE A 119 -6.67 -4.43 -10.87
N ASN A 120 -6.13 -4.34 -9.66
CA ASN A 120 -5.23 -5.33 -9.04
C ASN A 120 -4.09 -5.74 -9.99
N PHE A 121 -3.42 -4.73 -10.57
CA PHE A 121 -2.28 -4.88 -11.48
C PHE A 121 -2.58 -5.62 -12.79
N ASP A 122 -3.86 -5.75 -13.16
CA ASP A 122 -4.31 -6.40 -14.39
C ASP A 122 -5.35 -5.55 -15.13
N LYS A 123 -5.64 -5.92 -16.38
CA LYS A 123 -6.62 -5.22 -17.22
C LYS A 123 -8.02 -5.29 -16.58
N PRO A 124 -8.82 -4.20 -16.62
CA PRO A 124 -10.14 -4.15 -16.00
C PRO A 124 -11.12 -5.20 -16.52
N ASP A 125 -10.94 -5.66 -17.76
CA ASP A 125 -11.78 -6.68 -18.37
C ASP A 125 -11.62 -8.05 -17.69
N ASN A 126 -10.43 -8.36 -17.18
CA ASN A 126 -10.15 -9.61 -16.45
C ASN A 126 -10.76 -9.59 -15.05
N ALA A 127 -10.82 -8.42 -14.41
CA ALA A 127 -11.38 -8.28 -13.06
C ALA A 127 -12.87 -8.64 -12.97
N ARG A 128 -13.63 -8.51 -14.06
CA ARG A 128 -15.07 -8.79 -14.10
C ARG A 128 -15.43 -10.26 -13.91
N ASN A 129 -14.55 -11.17 -14.30
CA ASN A 129 -14.80 -12.61 -14.28
C ASN A 129 -14.06 -13.32 -13.13
N LYS A 130 -13.56 -12.56 -12.14
CA LYS A 130 -12.85 -13.15 -11.00
C LYS A 130 -13.80 -13.95 -10.11
N ILE A 131 -13.31 -15.08 -9.63
CA ILE A 131 -13.99 -15.87 -8.60
C ILE A 131 -13.79 -15.13 -7.27
N LEU A 132 -14.87 -14.99 -6.51
CA LEU A 132 -14.80 -14.38 -5.18
C LEU A 132 -13.96 -15.25 -4.24
N PHE A 133 -13.21 -14.62 -3.33
CA PHE A 133 -12.34 -15.33 -2.39
C PHE A 133 -13.11 -16.38 -1.58
N GLU A 134 -14.35 -16.08 -1.17
CA GLU A 134 -15.22 -16.97 -0.39
C GLU A 134 -15.67 -18.22 -1.17
N ASN A 135 -15.56 -18.19 -2.50
CA ASN A 135 -15.89 -19.33 -3.36
C ASN A 135 -14.68 -20.23 -3.64
N LEU A 136 -13.47 -19.85 -3.23
CA LEU A 136 -12.29 -20.67 -3.40
C LEU A 136 -12.35 -21.88 -2.45
N THR A 137 -11.84 -23.02 -2.92
CA THR A 137 -11.77 -24.23 -2.09
C THR A 137 -10.55 -24.15 -1.18
N PRO A 138 -10.71 -24.13 0.16
CA PRO A 138 -9.58 -24.09 1.06
C PRO A 138 -8.83 -25.42 1.03
N LEU A 139 -7.51 -25.36 0.86
CA LEU A 139 -6.60 -26.52 0.87
C LEU A 139 -5.46 -26.28 1.86
N PHE A 140 -4.79 -27.36 2.24
CA PHE A 140 -3.54 -27.26 2.99
C PHE A 140 -2.42 -26.72 2.08
N PRO A 141 -1.42 -26.01 2.63
CA PRO A 141 -0.25 -25.60 1.87
C PRO A 141 0.45 -26.79 1.22
N ASP A 142 0.67 -26.70 -0.09
CA ASP A 142 1.36 -27.69 -0.92
C ASP A 142 2.69 -27.16 -1.45
N GLU A 143 2.82 -25.84 -1.60
CA GLU A 143 4.06 -25.15 -1.94
C GLU A 143 4.79 -24.64 -0.68
N ARG A 144 6.03 -25.09 -0.49
CA ARG A 144 6.89 -24.65 0.62
C ARG A 144 7.53 -23.28 0.33
N LEU A 145 7.56 -22.41 1.35
CA LEU A 145 8.33 -21.17 1.39
C LEU A 145 9.64 -21.42 2.17
N THR A 146 10.72 -21.72 1.45
CA THR A 146 12.03 -21.95 2.06
C THR A 146 12.61 -20.64 2.57
N LEU A 147 13.04 -20.60 3.83
CA LEU A 147 13.58 -19.39 4.47
C LEU A 147 15.10 -19.35 4.46
N GLU A 148 15.77 -20.50 4.47
CA GLU A 148 17.22 -20.62 4.39
C GLU A 148 17.81 -19.81 3.22
N ALA A 149 18.82 -19.00 3.51
CA ALA A 149 19.57 -18.22 2.53
C ALA A 149 20.61 -19.07 1.80
N GLY A 150 21.17 -20.07 2.48
CA GLY A 150 22.22 -20.93 1.94
C GLY A 150 23.58 -20.23 1.82
N ASN A 151 23.76 -19.08 2.48
CA ASN A 151 24.98 -18.26 2.42
C ASN A 151 26.00 -18.61 3.53
N GLY A 152 25.63 -19.47 4.48
CA GLY A 152 26.47 -19.87 5.60
C GLY A 152 26.68 -18.77 6.66
N SER A 153 25.93 -17.67 6.60
CA SER A 153 26.06 -16.57 7.55
C SER A 153 25.37 -16.87 8.89
N THR A 154 25.79 -16.19 9.95
CA THR A 154 25.22 -16.38 11.29
C THR A 154 23.78 -15.90 11.39
N GLU A 155 23.39 -14.93 10.57
CA GLU A 155 22.02 -14.39 10.49
C GLU A 155 21.03 -15.42 9.92
N ASP A 156 21.51 -16.36 9.11
CA ASP A 156 20.69 -17.41 8.47
C ASP A 156 20.32 -18.56 9.44
N LEU A 157 20.94 -18.62 10.63
CA LEU A 157 20.68 -19.68 11.60
C LEU A 157 19.22 -19.72 12.04
N SER A 158 18.58 -18.57 12.25
CA SER A 158 17.16 -18.48 12.64
C SER A 158 16.23 -19.05 11.58
N SER A 159 16.42 -18.67 10.32
CA SER A 159 15.65 -19.17 9.18
C SER A 159 15.80 -20.68 9.02
N ARG A 160 17.03 -21.20 9.14
CA ARG A 160 17.33 -22.64 9.04
C ARG A 160 16.68 -23.45 10.15
N VAL A 161 16.72 -22.95 11.39
CA VAL A 161 16.02 -23.61 12.51
C VAL A 161 14.52 -23.63 12.27
N LEU A 162 13.94 -22.52 11.79
CA LEU A 162 12.51 -22.44 11.50
C LEU A 162 12.11 -23.42 10.38
N ASP A 163 12.92 -23.52 9.32
CA ASP A 163 12.74 -24.47 8.22
C ASP A 163 12.79 -25.94 8.64
N LEU A 164 13.46 -26.27 9.74
CA LEU A 164 13.55 -27.63 10.27
C LEU A 164 12.43 -27.95 11.26
N VAL A 165 12.08 -26.98 12.13
CA VAL A 165 11.17 -27.20 13.26
C VAL A 165 9.71 -26.90 12.90
N ALA A 166 9.47 -25.85 12.11
CA ALA A 166 8.14 -25.42 11.72
C ALA A 166 8.16 -24.83 10.29
N PRO A 167 8.24 -25.69 9.25
CA PRO A 167 8.23 -25.25 7.85
C PRO A 167 7.01 -24.39 7.52
N ILE A 168 7.20 -23.35 6.71
CA ILE A 168 6.13 -22.45 6.26
C ILE A 168 5.84 -22.73 4.79
N GLY A 169 4.56 -22.73 4.40
CA GLY A 169 4.10 -22.88 3.02
C GLY A 169 3.15 -21.77 2.58
N LYS A 170 2.83 -21.72 1.28
CA LYS A 170 1.85 -20.77 0.73
C LYS A 170 0.46 -21.11 1.25
N GLY A 171 -0.18 -20.14 1.92
CA GLY A 171 -1.45 -20.35 2.63
C GLY A 171 -1.29 -20.82 4.08
N GLN A 172 -0.07 -20.87 4.62
CA GLN A 172 0.15 -21.26 6.02
C GLN A 172 -0.43 -20.23 6.98
N ARG A 173 -1.18 -20.71 7.98
CA ARG A 173 -1.61 -19.93 9.13
C ARG A 173 -0.80 -20.34 10.35
N GLY A 174 0.10 -19.46 10.80
CA GLY A 174 1.01 -19.71 11.93
C GLY A 174 0.87 -18.65 13.02
N LEU A 175 1.34 -18.98 14.22
CA LEU A 175 1.44 -18.05 15.35
C LEU A 175 2.83 -18.16 15.98
N ILE A 176 3.53 -17.04 16.11
CA ILE A 176 4.81 -16.97 16.83
C ILE A 176 4.50 -16.55 18.26
N VAL A 177 4.50 -17.51 19.18
CA VAL A 177 4.30 -17.25 20.61
C VAL A 177 5.64 -16.86 21.22
N SER A 178 5.73 -15.66 21.78
CA SER A 178 6.96 -15.10 22.34
C SER A 178 6.67 -14.28 23.59
N PRO A 179 7.44 -14.42 24.69
CA PRO A 179 7.41 -13.45 25.77
C PRO A 179 8.00 -12.10 25.31
N PRO A 180 7.76 -11.01 26.07
CA PRO A 180 8.39 -9.72 25.80
C PRO A 180 9.92 -9.84 25.77
N LYS A 181 10.58 -9.08 24.90
CA LYS A 181 12.05 -9.03 24.73
C LYS A 181 12.72 -10.34 24.27
N ALA A 182 11.98 -11.29 23.68
CA ALA A 182 12.57 -12.54 23.17
C ALA A 182 13.04 -12.48 21.69
N GLY A 183 13.00 -11.30 21.06
CA GLY A 183 13.48 -11.12 19.68
C GLY A 183 12.43 -11.31 18.59
N LYS A 184 11.12 -11.16 18.89
CA LYS A 184 10.00 -11.22 17.92
C LYS A 184 10.30 -10.39 16.66
N THR A 185 10.74 -9.14 16.84
CA THR A 185 10.97 -8.19 15.75
C THR A 185 12.08 -8.66 14.80
N LEU A 186 13.20 -9.14 15.33
CA LEU A 186 14.31 -9.67 14.54
C LEU A 186 13.90 -10.93 13.75
N LEU A 187 13.12 -11.82 14.39
CA LEU A 187 12.60 -13.00 13.72
C LEU A 187 11.66 -12.63 12.56
N MET A 188 10.75 -11.68 12.78
CA MET A 188 9.84 -11.18 11.75
C MET A 188 10.58 -10.53 10.57
N GLN A 189 11.60 -9.69 10.86
CA GLN A 189 12.46 -9.10 9.84
C GLN A 189 13.16 -10.20 9.02
N SER A 190 13.72 -11.21 9.69
CA SER A 190 14.40 -12.33 9.05
C SER A 190 13.47 -13.15 8.15
N ILE A 191 12.24 -13.44 8.59
CA ILE A 191 11.22 -14.11 7.79
C ILE A 191 10.88 -13.27 6.55
N ALA A 192 10.58 -11.98 6.72
CA ALA A 192 10.22 -11.10 5.62
C ALA A 192 11.34 -10.99 4.57
N GLN A 193 12.59 -10.80 5.01
CA GLN A 193 13.74 -10.75 4.10
C GLN A 193 13.97 -12.09 3.39
N SER A 194 13.78 -13.20 4.08
CA SER A 194 13.93 -14.53 3.50
C SER A 194 12.89 -14.79 2.42
N ILE A 195 11.63 -14.44 2.68
CA ILE A 195 10.55 -14.54 1.68
C ILE A 195 10.83 -13.62 0.49
N THR A 196 11.16 -12.34 0.70
CA THR A 196 11.45 -11.44 -0.43
C THR A 196 12.63 -11.91 -1.29
N ARG A 197 13.64 -12.56 -0.68
CA ARG A 197 14.80 -13.08 -1.39
C ARG A 197 14.49 -14.37 -2.15
N ASN A 198 13.87 -15.34 -1.48
CA ASN A 198 13.72 -16.70 -1.97
C ASN A 198 12.44 -16.88 -2.81
N ASN A 199 11.43 -16.05 -2.56
CA ASN A 199 10.14 -16.02 -3.23
C ASN A 199 9.79 -14.59 -3.66
N PRO A 200 10.53 -13.99 -4.61
CA PRO A 200 10.30 -12.61 -5.05
C PRO A 200 8.95 -12.41 -5.75
N GLU A 201 8.26 -13.50 -6.13
CA GLU A 201 6.89 -13.47 -6.64
C GLU A 201 5.84 -13.20 -5.55
N CYS A 202 6.19 -13.40 -4.28
CA CYS A 202 5.27 -13.17 -3.17
C CYS A 202 5.15 -11.67 -2.86
N HIS A 203 3.93 -11.19 -2.76
CA HIS A 203 3.65 -9.85 -2.24
C HIS A 203 3.83 -9.85 -0.71
N VAL A 204 4.91 -9.21 -0.23
CA VAL A 204 5.20 -9.10 1.21
C VAL A 204 4.57 -7.84 1.77
N MET A 205 3.60 -8.01 2.66
CA MET A 205 2.98 -6.95 3.46
C MET A 205 3.33 -7.14 4.93
N VAL A 206 3.84 -6.09 5.58
CA VAL A 206 4.09 -6.07 7.02
C VAL A 206 3.13 -5.08 7.66
N LEU A 207 2.16 -5.60 8.42
CA LEU A 207 1.19 -4.80 9.17
C LEU A 207 1.63 -4.67 10.63
N LEU A 208 1.86 -3.44 11.07
CA LEU A 208 2.22 -3.10 12.45
C LEU A 208 1.06 -2.35 13.12
N ILE A 209 0.53 -2.90 14.21
CA ILE A 209 -0.60 -2.33 14.95
C ILE A 209 -0.17 -2.09 16.39
N ASP A 210 -0.45 -0.90 16.90
CA ASP A 210 -0.16 -0.50 18.29
C ASP A 210 1.34 -0.66 18.66
N GLU A 211 2.21 -0.48 17.66
CA GLU A 211 3.66 -0.56 17.81
C GLU A 211 4.30 0.83 17.94
N ARG A 212 5.56 0.86 18.38
CA ARG A 212 6.29 2.12 18.60
C ARG A 212 6.80 2.75 17.30
N PRO A 213 6.80 4.09 17.16
CA PRO A 213 7.27 4.77 15.94
C PRO A 213 8.70 4.39 15.51
N GLU A 214 9.62 4.19 16.46
CA GLU A 214 10.99 3.78 16.17
C GLU A 214 11.07 2.36 15.57
N GLU A 215 10.22 1.44 16.04
CA GLU A 215 10.16 0.07 15.52
C GLU A 215 9.52 0.04 14.11
N VAL A 216 8.51 0.89 13.88
CA VAL A 216 7.92 1.08 12.54
C VAL A 216 8.99 1.59 11.57
N THR A 217 9.74 2.61 11.96
CA THR A 217 10.79 3.21 11.13
C THR A 217 11.90 2.20 10.82
N GLU A 218 12.28 1.39 11.80
CA GLU A 218 13.26 0.32 11.61
C GLU A 218 12.77 -0.71 10.58
N MET A 219 11.51 -1.16 10.70
CA MET A 219 10.91 -2.12 9.77
C MET A 219 10.83 -1.58 8.35
N GLN A 220 10.40 -0.34 8.18
CA GLN A 220 10.32 0.35 6.87
C GLN A 220 11.68 0.45 6.16
N ARG A 221 12.77 0.62 6.92
CA ARG A 221 14.13 0.71 6.36
C ARG A 221 14.75 -0.65 6.07
N THR A 222 14.24 -1.71 6.69
CA THR A 222 14.88 -3.04 6.72
C THR A 222 14.20 -4.02 5.77
N VAL A 223 12.87 -3.99 5.68
CA VAL A 223 12.09 -4.93 4.87
C VAL A 223 11.84 -4.35 3.49
N ARG A 224 12.15 -5.16 2.47
CA ARG A 224 11.81 -4.88 1.08
C ARG A 224 10.41 -5.41 0.82
N GLY A 225 9.41 -4.57 1.08
CA GLY A 225 8.00 -4.90 0.96
C GLY A 225 7.15 -3.71 1.33
N GLU A 226 5.85 -3.91 1.34
CA GLU A 226 4.91 -2.89 1.77
C GLU A 226 4.79 -2.92 3.30
N VAL A 227 5.12 -1.81 3.97
CA VAL A 227 5.04 -1.71 5.43
C VAL A 227 3.94 -0.72 5.80
N ILE A 228 2.85 -1.23 6.37
CA ILE A 228 1.68 -0.48 6.82
C ILE A 228 1.68 -0.44 8.33
N ALA A 229 1.49 0.74 8.92
CA ALA A 229 1.55 0.89 10.36
C ALA A 229 0.45 1.80 10.93
N SER A 230 0.00 1.46 12.13
CA SER A 230 -0.78 2.33 13.00
C SER A 230 -0.12 2.28 14.38
N THR A 231 0.59 3.35 14.75
CA THR A 231 1.33 3.42 16.03
C THR A 231 0.38 3.52 17.21
N PHE A 232 0.90 3.33 18.43
CA PHE A 232 0.14 3.42 19.68
C PHE A 232 -0.51 4.79 19.95
N ASP A 233 -0.11 5.84 19.22
CA ASP A 233 -0.70 7.18 19.33
C ASP A 233 -2.09 7.26 18.67
N GLU A 234 -2.44 6.30 17.82
CA GLU A 234 -3.70 6.25 17.10
C GLU A 234 -4.81 5.60 17.92
N PRO A 235 -6.09 5.99 17.75
CA PRO A 235 -7.20 5.39 18.49
C PRO A 235 -7.47 3.95 18.03
N PRO A 236 -8.07 3.08 18.87
CA PRO A 236 -8.37 1.69 18.51
C PRO A 236 -9.22 1.52 17.24
N ALA A 237 -10.15 2.45 16.99
CA ALA A 237 -10.94 2.46 15.76
C ALA A 237 -10.08 2.58 14.49
N ARG A 238 -8.94 3.27 14.60
CA ARG A 238 -7.96 3.39 13.52
C ARG A 238 -7.23 2.08 13.27
N HIS A 239 -6.83 1.39 14.33
CA HIS A 239 -6.19 0.07 14.22
C HIS A 239 -7.09 -0.92 13.47
N VAL A 240 -8.39 -0.93 13.81
CA VAL A 240 -9.38 -1.77 13.13
C VAL A 240 -9.49 -1.40 11.66
N GLN A 241 -9.68 -0.12 11.34
CA GLN A 241 -9.81 0.34 9.95
C GLN A 241 -8.60 -0.03 9.09
N VAL A 242 -7.38 0.16 9.61
CA VAL A 242 -6.15 -0.18 8.85
C VAL A 242 -6.04 -1.69 8.65
N ALA A 243 -6.36 -2.49 9.67
CA ALA A 243 -6.35 -3.94 9.56
C ALA A 243 -7.39 -4.45 8.54
N GLU A 244 -8.60 -3.87 8.54
CA GLU A 244 -9.65 -4.15 7.57
C GLU A 244 -9.21 -3.80 6.14
N MET A 245 -8.61 -2.63 5.93
CA MET A 245 -8.09 -2.26 4.61
C MET A 245 -6.99 -3.19 4.11
N VAL A 246 -6.10 -3.64 4.99
CA VAL A 246 -5.00 -4.54 4.63
C VAL A 246 -5.52 -5.94 4.30
N ILE A 247 -6.49 -6.47 5.05
CA ILE A 247 -7.03 -7.81 4.76
C ILE A 247 -7.91 -7.83 3.52
N GLU A 248 -8.63 -6.75 3.22
CA GLU A 248 -9.41 -6.64 1.97
C GLU A 248 -8.50 -6.51 0.73
N LYS A 249 -7.31 -5.91 0.89
CA LYS A 249 -6.31 -5.80 -0.18
C LYS A 249 -5.62 -7.14 -0.48
N ALA A 250 -5.36 -7.94 0.55
CA ALA A 250 -4.54 -9.15 0.50
C ALA A 250 -5.17 -10.26 -0.35
#